data_AF-A0A971TIZ0-F1
#
_entry.id   AF-A0A971TIZ0-F1
#
_cell.length_a   1.000
_cell.length_b   1.000
_cell.length_c   1.000
_cell.angle_alpha   90.00
_cell.angle_beta   90.00
_cell.angle_gamma   90.00
#
_symmetry.space_group_name_H-M   'P 1'
#
loop_
_entity.id
_entity.type
_entity.pdbx_description
1 polymer ?
#
loop_
_entity_poly.entity_id
_entity_poly.type
_entity_poly.pdbx_seq_one_letter_code
_entity_poly.pdbx_strand_id
1 'polypeptide(L)'
;MSDGQNQEGKVKVPLYIHALCGWPLLLVAVGGAVGGGLGGLAYGVNISLYKSSASRTLVWMLNPVVGAAAIVLWLIIGSAIQSAMR
;
A
#
# COMPACT_ATOMS: atom_id res chain seq x y z
N MET A 1 14.33 43.91 32.24
CA MET A 1 15.08 42.66 32.01
C MET A 1 14.15 41.70 31.28
N SER A 2 14.42 41.47 29.99
CA SER A 2 13.58 40.67 29.09
C SER A 2 14.00 39.20 29.10
N ASP A 3 13.00 38.35 28.92
CA ASP A 3 13.00 36.99 28.37
C ASP A 3 13.82 35.89 29.05
N GLY A 4 13.10 35.02 29.76
CA GLY A 4 13.44 33.60 29.89
C GLY A 4 12.24 32.76 29.44
N GLN A 5 12.11 32.53 28.13
CA GLN A 5 11.10 31.63 27.56
C GLN A 5 11.36 30.15 27.96
N ASN A 6 10.26 29.48 28.33
CA ASN A 6 9.88 28.08 28.10
C ASN A 6 10.88 27.16 27.39
N GLN A 7 11.03 25.90 27.85
CA GLN A 7 10.76 24.67 27.05
C GLN A 7 10.55 23.45 27.99
N GLU A 8 9.34 22.88 27.99
CA GLU A 8 9.10 21.51 28.47
C GLU A 8 9.97 20.56 27.64
N GLY A 9 10.93 19.91 28.29
CA GLY A 9 11.98 19.13 27.64
C GLY A 9 11.42 17.93 26.88
N LYS A 10 11.15 18.08 25.58
CA LYS A 10 10.99 16.97 24.65
C LYS A 10 12.26 16.11 24.71
N VAL A 11 12.17 14.95 25.35
CA VAL A 11 13.19 13.91 25.27
C VAL A 11 13.36 13.56 23.79
N LYS A 12 14.49 13.98 23.20
CA LYS A 12 14.80 13.70 21.79
C LYS A 12 15.14 12.22 21.68
N VAL A 13 14.30 11.48 20.97
CA VAL A 13 14.55 10.08 20.65
C VAL A 13 15.79 10.00 19.76
N PRO A 14 16.81 9.21 20.13
CA PRO A 14 18.01 9.05 19.31
C PRO A 14 17.66 8.50 17.91
N LEU A 15 18.36 8.97 16.88
CA LEU A 15 18.13 8.53 15.49
C LEU A 15 18.24 7.01 15.29
N TYR A 16 19.08 6.32 16.07
CA TYR A 16 19.20 4.86 15.99
C TYR A 16 17.90 4.14 16.43
N ILE A 17 17.14 4.71 17.38
CA ILE A 17 15.84 4.16 17.82
C ILE A 17 14.83 4.30 16.69
N HIS A 18 14.83 5.41 15.96
CA HIS A 18 13.99 5.57 14.78
C HIS A 18 14.31 4.56 13.67
N ALA A 19 15.59 4.24 13.48
CA ALA A 19 16.01 3.21 12.52
C ALA A 19 15.54 1.80 12.95
N LEU A 20 15.66 1.46 14.24
CA LEU A 20 15.16 0.20 14.79
C LEU A 20 13.64 0.08 14.66
N CYS A 21 12.91 1.15 14.98
CA CYS A 21 11.45 1.22 14.80
C CYS A 21 11.03 1.29 13.33
N GLY A 22 11.94 1.60 12.42
CA GLY A 22 11.69 1.71 10.98
C GLY A 22 11.71 0.37 10.25
N TRP A 23 12.23 -0.71 10.85
CA TRP A 23 12.26 -2.04 10.22
C TRP A 23 10.90 -2.51 9.66
N PRO A 24 9.75 -2.32 10.36
CA PRO A 24 8.43 -2.63 9.82
C PRO A 24 8.05 -1.83 8.56
N LEU A 25 8.57 -0.60 8.39
CA LEU A 25 8.31 0.19 7.18
C LEU A 25 8.93 -0.44 5.94
N LEU A 26 10.01 -1.22 6.10
CA LEU A 26 10.58 -1.98 4.99
C LEU A 26 9.63 -3.08 4.51
N LEU A 27 8.93 -3.76 5.42
CA LEU A 27 7.90 -4.74 5.07
C LEU A 27 6.73 -4.06 4.34
N VAL A 28 6.31 -2.88 4.80
CA VAL A 28 5.28 -2.08 4.13
C VAL A 28 5.75 -1.62 2.76
N ALA A 29 7.02 -1.25 2.59
CA ALA A 29 7.55 -0.85 1.29
C ALA A 29 7.53 -2.00 0.29
N VAL A 30 7.95 -3.21 0.69
CA VAL A 30 7.96 -4.38 -0.19
C VAL A 30 6.54 -4.89 -0.47
N GLY A 31 5.73 -5.11 0.57
CA GLY A 31 4.35 -5.57 0.41
C GLY A 31 3.48 -4.53 -0.29
N GLY A 32 3.71 -3.25 0.01
CA GLY A 32 3.04 -2.11 -0.60
C GLY A 32 3.46 -1.85 -2.03
N ALA A 33 4.69 -2.18 -2.45
CA ALA A 33 5.08 -2.12 -3.86
C ALA A 33 4.30 -3.17 -4.68
N VAL A 34 4.21 -4.40 -4.19
CA VAL A 34 3.46 -5.47 -4.87
C VAL A 34 1.96 -5.20 -4.85
N GLY A 35 1.41 -4.85 -3.68
CA GLY A 35 0.00 -4.54 -3.51
C GLY A 35 -0.42 -3.25 -4.22
N GLY A 36 0.43 -2.22 -4.18
CA GLY A 36 0.23 -0.95 -4.87
C GLY A 36 0.35 -1.08 -6.39
N GLY A 37 1.26 -1.90 -6.89
CA GLY A 37 1.33 -2.23 -8.32
C GLY A 37 0.06 -2.91 -8.82
N LEU A 38 -0.39 -3.96 -8.14
CA LEU A 38 -1.63 -4.66 -8.49
C LEU A 38 -2.88 -3.80 -8.31
N GLY A 39 -2.97 -3.06 -7.20
CA GLY A 39 -4.08 -2.15 -6.92
C GLY A 39 -4.15 -0.99 -7.90
N GLY A 40 -3.00 -0.44 -8.29
CA GLY A 40 -2.90 0.60 -9.32
C GLY A 40 -3.32 0.09 -10.69
N LEU A 41 -2.90 -1.11 -11.08
CA LEU A 41 -3.36 -1.76 -12.32
C LEU A 41 -4.88 -2.01 -12.30
N ALA A 42 -5.40 -2.54 -11.20
CA ALA A 42 -6.84 -2.76 -11.01
C ALA A 42 -7.63 -1.45 -11.13
N TYR A 43 -7.13 -0.37 -10.53
CA TYR A 43 -7.71 0.97 -10.65
C TYR A 43 -7.70 1.47 -12.10
N GLY A 44 -6.58 1.32 -12.81
CA GLY A 44 -6.46 1.69 -14.23
C GLY A 44 -7.42 0.92 -15.13
N VAL A 45 -7.55 -0.39 -14.90
CA VAL A 45 -8.51 -1.26 -15.60
C VAL A 45 -9.95 -0.78 -15.32
N ASN A 46 -10.29 -0.50 -14.06
CA ASN A 46 -11.62 -0.01 -13.69
C ASN A 46 -11.91 1.35 -14.35
N ILE A 47 -10.97 2.30 -14.35
CA ILE A 47 -11.10 3.59 -15.06
C ILE A 47 -11.35 3.36 -16.56
N SER A 48 -10.62 2.45 -17.19
CA SER A 48 -10.80 2.13 -18.61
C SER A 48 -12.17 1.52 -18.90
N LEU A 49 -12.69 0.69 -18.00
CA LEU A 49 -14.05 0.15 -18.06
C LEU A 49 -15.12 1.24 -17.92
N TYR A 50 -14.95 2.19 -17.01
CA TYR A 50 -15.86 3.33 -16.84
C TYR A 50 -15.85 4.30 -18.02
N LYS A 51 -14.74 4.36 -18.79
CA LYS A 51 -14.64 5.14 -20.03
C LYS A 51 -15.23 4.43 -21.26
N SER A 52 -15.45 3.13 -21.19
CA SER A 52 -16.04 2.35 -22.28
C SER A 52 -17.55 2.58 -22.38
N SER A 53 -18.14 2.32 -23.56
CA SER A 53 -19.59 2.36 -23.79
C SER A 53 -20.37 1.23 -23.08
N ALA A 54 -19.77 0.56 -22.10
CA ALA A 54 -20.38 -0.52 -21.33
C ALA A 54 -21.51 0.01 -20.44
N SER A 55 -22.51 -0.83 -20.17
CA SER A 55 -23.61 -0.44 -19.30
C SER A 55 -23.10 -0.15 -17.88
N ARG A 56 -23.61 0.93 -17.26
CA ARG A 56 -23.19 1.35 -15.91
C ARG A 56 -23.36 0.23 -14.87
N THR A 57 -24.38 -0.60 -15.02
CA THR A 57 -24.62 -1.78 -14.18
C THR A 57 -23.50 -2.80 -14.31
N LEU A 58 -23.02 -3.07 -15.52
CA LEU A 58 -21.95 -4.04 -15.76
C LEU A 58 -20.62 -3.57 -15.16
N VAL A 59 -20.29 -2.29 -15.34
CA VAL A 59 -19.06 -1.72 -14.77
C VAL A 59 -19.08 -1.75 -13.24
N TRP A 60 -20.24 -1.50 -12.62
CA TRP A 60 -20.40 -1.57 -11.18
C TRP A 60 -20.20 -2.98 -10.62
N MET A 61 -20.68 -4.00 -11.34
CA MET A 61 -20.41 -5.41 -10.99
C MET A 61 -18.97 -5.83 -11.25
N LEU A 62 -18.31 -5.28 -12.28
CA LEU A 62 -16.94 -5.62 -12.61
C LEU A 62 -15.92 -5.03 -11.63
N ASN A 63 -16.19 -3.87 -11.05
CA ASN A 63 -15.29 -3.20 -10.11
C ASN A 63 -14.86 -4.09 -8.90
N PRO A 64 -15.78 -4.74 -8.15
CA PRO A 64 -15.40 -5.68 -7.09
C PRO A 64 -14.78 -6.97 -7.62
N VAL A 65 -15.13 -7.41 -8.84
CA VAL A 65 -14.52 -8.61 -9.47
C VAL A 65 -13.07 -8.36 -9.82
N VAL A 66 -12.73 -7.20 -10.38
CA VAL A 66 -11.35 -6.78 -10.67
C VAL A 66 -10.56 -6.63 -9.36
N GLY A 67 -11.19 -6.09 -8.32
CA GLY A 67 -10.59 -6.03 -6.97
C GLY A 67 -10.30 -7.41 -6.38
N ALA A 68 -11.26 -8.34 -6.45
CA ALA A 68 -11.07 -9.71 -5.99
C ALA A 68 -10.00 -10.45 -6.80
N ALA A 69 -9.98 -10.27 -8.13
CA ALA A 69 -8.95 -10.82 -9.00
C ALA A 69 -7.55 -10.30 -8.63
N ALA A 70 -7.42 -9.01 -8.28
CA ALA A 70 -6.17 -8.45 -7.79
C ALA A 70 -5.74 -9.09 -6.45
N ILE A 71 -6.66 -9.31 -5.51
CA ILE A 71 -6.33 -10.00 -4.25
C ILE A 71 -5.85 -11.44 -4.51
N VAL A 72 -6.53 -12.17 -5.38
CA VAL A 72 -6.14 -13.54 -5.75
C VAL A 72 -4.75 -13.54 -6.40
N LEU A 73 -4.50 -12.63 -7.33
CA LEU A 73 -3.20 -12.50 -7.99
C LEU A 73 -2.09 -12.15 -6.99
N TRP A 74 -2.38 -11.30 -6.00
CA TRP A 74 -1.46 -10.97 -4.92
C TRP A 74 -1.09 -12.20 -4.08
N LEU A 75 -2.08 -13.04 -3.72
CA LEU A 75 -1.85 -14.30 -3.00
C LEU A 75 -1.03 -15.30 -3.82
N ILE A 76 -1.29 -15.40 -5.13
CA ILE A 76 -0.51 -16.24 -6.04
C ILE A 76 0.94 -15.79 -6.10
N ILE A 77 1.19 -14.48 -6.25
CA ILE A 77 2.55 -13.92 -6.27
C ILE A 77 3.25 -14.21 -4.94
N GLY A 78 2.59 -13.97 -3.81
CA GLY A 78 3.14 -14.29 -2.49
C GLY A 78 3.49 -15.77 -2.33
N SER A 79 2.63 -16.67 -2.82
CA SER A 79 2.83 -18.12 -2.77
C SER A 79 3.94 -18.59 -3.70
N ALA A 80 4.08 -17.98 -4.88
CA ALA A 80 5.15 -18.26 -5.83
C ALA A 80 6.51 -17.82 -5.27
N ILE A 81 6.58 -16.62 -4.68
CA ILE A 81 7.79 -16.15 -3.97
C ILE A 81 8.14 -17.11 -2.83
N GLN A 82 7.15 -17.50 -2.03
CA GLN A 82 7.38 -18.44 -0.93
C GLN A 82 7.87 -19.82 -1.42
N SER A 83 7.34 -20.31 -2.54
CA SER A 83 7.75 -21.59 -3.14
C SER A 83 9.16 -21.51 -3.73
N ALA A 84 9.54 -20.37 -4.31
CA ALA A 84 10.88 -20.16 -4.87
C ALA A 84 11.98 -20.01 -3.79
N MET A 85 11.59 -19.69 -2.55
CA MET A 85 12.50 -19.58 -1.40
C MET A 85 12.61 -20.87 -0.57
N ARG A 86 11.82 -21.89 -0.88
CA ARG A 86 11.92 -23.23 -0.28
C ARG A 86 12.88 -24.10 -1.08
#